data_AF-A0A0W1L7R0-F1
#
_entry.id   AF-A0A0W1L7R0-F1
#
_cell.length_a   1.000
_cell.length_b   1.000
_cell.length_c   1.000
_cell.angle_alpha   90.00
_cell.angle_beta   90.00
_cell.angle_gamma   90.00
#
_symmetry.space_group_name_H-M   'P 1'
#
loop_
_entity.id
_entity.type
_entity.pdbx_description
1 polymer ?
#
loop_
_entity_poly.entity_id
_entity_poly.type
_entity_poly.pdbx_seq_one_letter_code
_entity_poly.pdbx_strand_id
1 'polypeptide(L)'
;MYIFLRCCMGNNLLLSWRIVYVCLVLGGCLFVKGVYAEVSFDTVQFKYSKNDIVLTKHDDGFLIDDAGKMYAFNKKIIILSLLSADEISQLHDEIKQVQVIANIGSELVYWVTPRSEYFFDVYLALSKHQDVLEIEPDIAPVTKLVTSGTSRQTSSVLVSQNAPLCDKPENTVRVAIIDDGFDFTHPEFDDLTVLFEYDPDEKTLATSAKNPTDYHGTRVVGVIAAKQDNVGVEGFAPTSEIIAIRQVSTWSSSIILAFQVAKLMKADVINCSWVLPLLSGITSLVIENIASASNAPIIVVSAGNSGKKACEVNHLSALSSVVVIGAINKNGNVAEFSNYGQCVDYYAPSSIESTSLNGYVNFGGTSSSAAIVSGVVAQLKACGVEYPLTKLTMVENILPAHVVNKNNIKSVTLIRSTGSEINEH
;
A
#
# COMPACT_ATOMS: atom_id res chain seq x y z
N MET A 1 40.92 -43.46 -29.90
CA MET A 1 39.96 -44.23 -29.10
C MET A 1 38.82 -43.29 -28.73
N TYR A 2 37.67 -43.41 -29.41
CA TYR A 2 36.52 -42.53 -29.18
C TYR A 2 35.64 -43.13 -28.09
N ILE A 3 35.42 -42.39 -27.00
CA ILE A 3 34.45 -42.75 -25.96
C ILE A 3 33.15 -42.04 -26.28
N PHE A 4 32.11 -42.80 -26.64
CA PHE A 4 30.73 -42.31 -26.69
C PHE A 4 30.12 -42.37 -25.29
N LEU A 5 29.71 -41.24 -24.74
CA LEU A 5 28.84 -41.17 -23.56
C LEU A 5 27.40 -40.92 -24.02
N ARG A 6 26.55 -41.92 -23.80
CA ARG A 6 25.09 -41.89 -24.03
C ARG A 6 24.45 -40.94 -23.00
N CYS A 7 23.76 -39.90 -23.45
CA CYS A 7 22.83 -39.13 -22.62
C CYS A 7 21.46 -39.81 -22.65
N CYS A 8 20.94 -40.22 -21.50
CA CYS A 8 19.51 -40.51 -21.32
C CYS A 8 18.82 -39.22 -20.88
N MET A 9 17.78 -38.81 -21.62
CA MET A 9 16.94 -37.65 -21.30
C MET A 9 15.96 -37.97 -20.16
N GLY A 10 15.74 -36.97 -19.31
CA GLY A 10 14.62 -36.86 -18.38
C GLY A 10 14.40 -35.39 -18.00
N ASN A 11 13.53 -34.73 -18.77
CA ASN A 11 12.81 -33.45 -18.57
C ASN A 11 13.57 -32.18 -18.11
N ASN A 12 13.61 -31.22 -19.04
CA ASN A 12 13.67 -29.75 -18.89
C ASN A 12 14.66 -29.18 -17.86
N LEU A 13 15.95 -29.25 -18.22
CA LEU A 13 16.95 -28.27 -17.81
C LEU A 13 17.50 -27.60 -19.06
N LEU A 14 17.17 -26.33 -19.27
CA LEU A 14 17.89 -25.46 -20.21
C LEU A 14 19.24 -25.10 -19.56
N LEU A 15 20.18 -26.05 -19.56
CA LEU A 15 21.60 -25.79 -19.40
C LEU A 15 22.27 -25.81 -20.78
N SER A 16 22.56 -24.64 -21.31
CA SER A 16 23.61 -24.39 -22.30
C SER A 16 24.58 -23.45 -21.57
N TRP A 17 25.88 -23.71 -21.40
CA TRP A 17 26.89 -23.98 -22.42
C TRP A 17 27.97 -24.94 -21.87
N ARG A 18 28.37 -25.97 -22.64
CA ARG A 18 29.55 -26.80 -22.33
C ARG A 18 30.81 -26.16 -22.93
N ILE A 19 31.76 -25.80 -22.08
CA ILE A 19 33.12 -25.40 -22.44
C ILE A 19 33.84 -26.58 -23.10
N VAL A 20 34.34 -26.40 -24.33
CA VAL A 20 35.22 -27.37 -25.00
C VAL A 20 36.66 -26.88 -24.85
N TYR A 21 37.43 -27.54 -23.99
CA TYR A 21 38.88 -27.34 -23.94
C TYR A 21 39.55 -28.10 -25.10
N VAL A 22 40.08 -27.37 -26.07
CA VAL A 22 41.04 -27.93 -27.05
C VAL A 22 42.44 -27.64 -26.54
N CYS A 23 43.08 -28.62 -25.91
CA CYS A 23 44.50 -28.57 -25.61
C CYS A 23 45.30 -29.00 -26.84
N LEU A 24 45.79 -28.03 -27.62
CA LEU A 24 46.87 -28.25 -28.58
C LEU A 24 48.20 -28.09 -27.84
N VAL A 25 48.87 -29.22 -27.58
CA VAL A 25 50.22 -29.23 -27.01
C VAL A 25 51.23 -29.04 -28.14
N LEU A 26 51.69 -27.81 -28.34
CA LEU A 26 52.99 -27.52 -28.96
C LEU A 26 53.71 -26.49 -28.08
N GLY A 27 54.97 -26.80 -27.77
CA GLY A 27 55.71 -26.26 -26.62
C GLY A 27 55.84 -24.74 -26.54
N GLY A 28 55.92 -24.26 -25.29
CA GLY A 28 56.36 -22.92 -24.92
C GLY A 28 55.23 -22.03 -24.37
N CYS A 29 55.29 -21.78 -23.05
CA CYS A 29 54.52 -20.79 -22.29
C CYS A 29 52.99 -20.97 -22.21
N LEU A 30 52.50 -21.53 -21.10
CA LEU A 30 51.10 -21.40 -20.69
C LEU A 30 50.84 -19.96 -20.22
N PHE A 31 50.09 -19.19 -21.01
CA PHE A 31 49.30 -18.07 -20.49
C PHE A 31 47.87 -18.58 -20.27
N VAL A 32 47.54 -18.94 -19.04
CA VAL A 32 46.14 -19.17 -18.65
C VAL A 32 45.50 -17.81 -18.42
N LYS A 33 44.93 -17.20 -19.47
CA LYS A 33 43.90 -16.18 -19.26
C LYS A 33 42.62 -16.92 -18.86
N GLY A 34 42.33 -16.94 -17.57
CA GLY A 34 41.03 -17.39 -17.09
C GLY A 34 39.95 -16.48 -17.66
N VAL A 35 39.14 -17.02 -18.57
CA VAL A 35 37.85 -16.40 -18.92
C VAL A 35 36.89 -16.91 -17.85
N TYR A 36 36.65 -16.10 -16.83
CA TYR A 36 35.52 -16.33 -15.92
C TYR A 36 34.27 -16.06 -16.76
N ALA A 37 33.51 -17.11 -17.06
CA ALA A 37 32.13 -16.92 -17.45
C ALA A 37 31.39 -16.54 -16.18
N GLU A 38 31.13 -15.24 -15.99
CA GLU A 38 30.15 -14.79 -15.01
C GLU A 38 28.81 -15.40 -15.42
N VAL A 39 28.32 -16.32 -14.60
CA VAL A 39 26.94 -16.76 -14.69
C VAL A 39 26.11 -15.59 -14.16
N SER A 40 25.75 -14.66 -15.05
CA SER A 40 24.75 -13.63 -14.74
C SER A 40 23.43 -14.35 -14.49
N PHE A 41 23.01 -14.38 -13.22
CA PHE A 41 21.66 -14.78 -12.89
C PHE A 41 20.78 -13.58 -13.21
N ASP A 42 20.16 -13.59 -14.38
CA ASP A 42 19.17 -12.58 -14.78
C ASP A 42 17.84 -12.76 -14.04
N THR A 43 17.86 -13.39 -12.86
CA THR A 43 16.69 -13.71 -12.07
C THR A 43 16.86 -13.27 -10.63
N VAL A 44 15.74 -12.82 -10.04
CA VAL A 44 15.61 -12.59 -8.60
C VAL A 44 14.46 -13.43 -8.08
N GLN A 45 14.63 -13.94 -6.86
CA GLN A 45 13.59 -14.65 -6.12
C GLN A 45 13.35 -13.95 -4.80
N PHE A 46 12.09 -13.74 -4.45
CA PHE A 46 11.69 -13.12 -3.19
C PHE A 46 10.29 -13.58 -2.78
N LYS A 47 9.93 -13.32 -1.52
CA LYS A 47 8.62 -13.68 -0.99
C LYS A 47 7.56 -12.65 -1.33
N TYR A 48 6.42 -13.16 -1.76
CA TYR A 48 5.19 -12.43 -1.99
C TYR A 48 4.05 -13.10 -1.22
N SER A 49 3.58 -12.44 -0.16
CA SER A 49 2.70 -13.10 0.80
C SER A 49 3.30 -14.44 1.26
N LYS A 50 2.62 -15.57 1.04
CA LYS A 50 3.09 -16.92 1.38
C LYS A 50 3.79 -17.67 0.23
N ASN A 51 3.96 -17.04 -0.92
CA ASN A 51 4.51 -17.68 -2.11
C ASN A 51 5.85 -17.06 -2.51
N ASP A 52 6.72 -17.85 -3.11
CA ASP A 52 7.91 -17.32 -3.78
C ASP A 52 7.53 -16.80 -5.16
N ILE A 53 8.01 -15.60 -5.50
CA ILE A 53 7.98 -15.08 -6.87
C ILE A 53 9.38 -15.13 -7.41
N VAL A 54 9.50 -15.65 -8.63
CA VAL A 54 10.70 -15.55 -9.45
C VAL A 54 10.43 -14.52 -10.53
N LEU A 55 11.29 -13.51 -10.62
CA LEU A 55 11.27 -12.54 -11.69
C LEU A 55 12.53 -12.67 -12.53
N THR A 56 12.36 -12.64 -13.85
CA THR A 56 13.46 -12.66 -14.82
C THR A 56 13.59 -11.29 -15.48
N LYS A 57 14.81 -10.89 -15.79
CA LYS A 57 15.10 -9.69 -16.60
C LYS A 57 14.40 -9.79 -17.94
N HIS A 58 13.62 -8.77 -18.29
CA HIS A 58 12.97 -8.68 -19.60
C HIS A 58 13.68 -7.65 -20.48
N ASP A 59 13.75 -6.41 -20.00
CA ASP A 59 14.37 -5.25 -20.66
C ASP A 59 15.05 -4.36 -19.61
N ASP A 60 15.73 -3.29 -20.06
CA ASP A 60 16.32 -2.34 -19.12
C ASP A 60 15.22 -1.62 -18.30
N GLY A 61 15.19 -1.91 -16.99
CA GLY A 61 14.19 -1.37 -16.07
C GLY A 61 12.91 -2.19 -15.92
N PHE A 62 12.82 -3.38 -16.54
CA PHE A 62 11.65 -4.26 -16.41
C PHE A 62 12.03 -5.69 -16.06
N LEU A 63 11.27 -6.24 -15.12
CA LEU A 63 11.27 -7.66 -14.78
C LEU A 63 9.94 -8.30 -15.17
N ILE A 64 9.93 -9.61 -15.42
CA ILE A 64 8.75 -10.38 -15.80
C ILE A 64 8.64 -11.66 -14.97
N ASP A 65 7.44 -12.01 -14.53
CA ASP A 65 7.18 -13.30 -13.89
C ASP A 65 6.84 -14.40 -14.91
N ASP A 66 6.77 -15.64 -14.43
CA ASP A 66 6.44 -16.82 -15.26
C ASP A 66 5.04 -16.75 -15.90
N ALA A 67 4.15 -15.91 -15.37
CA ALA A 67 2.82 -15.66 -15.93
C ALA A 67 2.81 -14.52 -16.98
N GLY A 68 3.96 -13.90 -17.26
CA GLY A 68 4.11 -12.83 -18.23
C GLY A 68 3.69 -11.45 -17.71
N LYS A 69 3.48 -11.27 -16.40
CA LYS A 69 3.19 -9.96 -15.81
C LYS A 69 4.49 -9.19 -15.65
N MET A 70 4.47 -7.94 -16.11
CA MET A 70 5.63 -7.04 -16.08
C MET A 70 5.65 -6.20 -14.82
N TYR A 71 6.85 -5.92 -14.33
CA TYR A 71 7.13 -5.09 -13.18
C TYR A 71 8.18 -4.05 -13.59
N ALA A 72 7.86 -2.78 -13.40
CA ALA A 72 8.87 -1.74 -13.43
C ALA A 72 9.80 -1.97 -12.24
N PHE A 73 11.08 -1.75 -12.46
CA PHE A 73 12.13 -2.10 -11.52
C PHE A 73 13.20 -1.02 -11.57
N ASN A 74 13.46 -0.37 -10.44
CA ASN A 74 14.30 0.83 -10.37
C ASN A 74 15.78 0.55 -10.02
N LYS A 75 16.20 -0.72 -10.10
CA LYS A 75 17.59 -1.16 -9.82
C LYS A 75 18.03 -0.98 -8.38
N LYS A 76 17.09 -1.02 -7.44
CA LYS A 76 17.37 -0.98 -6.00
C LYS A 76 16.84 -2.23 -5.31
N ILE A 77 17.44 -2.50 -4.16
CA ILE A 77 17.19 -3.69 -3.36
C ILE A 77 16.63 -3.23 -2.02
N ILE A 78 15.57 -3.88 -1.56
CA ILE A 78 15.04 -3.69 -0.21
C ILE A 78 15.46 -4.91 0.60
N ILE A 79 16.09 -4.69 1.75
CA ILE A 79 16.48 -5.78 2.66
C ILE A 79 15.98 -5.50 4.08
N LEU A 80 15.58 -6.54 4.78
CA LEU A 80 15.44 -6.55 6.24
C LEU A 80 16.71 -7.18 6.81
N SER A 81 17.42 -6.49 7.69
CA SER A 81 18.72 -6.96 8.18
C SER A 81 19.00 -6.56 9.62
N LEU A 82 19.81 -7.39 10.29
CA LEU A 82 20.42 -7.10 11.60
C LEU A 82 21.71 -6.29 11.48
N LEU A 83 22.29 -6.19 10.28
CA LEU A 83 23.52 -5.45 10.03
C LEU A 83 23.28 -3.95 10.06
N SER A 84 24.34 -3.20 10.38
CA SER A 84 24.39 -1.75 10.19
C SER A 84 24.57 -1.36 8.72
N ALA A 85 24.28 -0.10 8.38
CA ALA A 85 24.46 0.43 7.03
C ALA A 85 25.91 0.34 6.54
N ASP A 86 26.89 0.50 7.45
CA ASP A 86 28.32 0.42 7.13
C ASP A 86 28.75 -1.02 6.82
N GLU A 87 28.26 -1.99 7.59
CA GLU A 87 28.51 -3.42 7.32
C GLU A 87 27.90 -3.85 5.99
N ILE A 88 26.65 -3.45 5.71
CA ILE A 88 25.99 -3.73 4.43
C ILE A 88 26.79 -3.14 3.26
N SER A 89 27.27 -1.90 3.40
CA SER A 89 28.06 -1.24 2.36
C SER A 89 29.38 -1.95 2.05
N GLN A 90 29.90 -2.75 2.98
CA GLN A 90 31.13 -3.54 2.82
C GLN A 90 30.89 -4.95 2.27
N LEU A 91 29.64 -5.41 2.17
CA LEU A 91 29.32 -6.75 1.66
C LEU A 91 29.60 -6.90 0.16
N HIS A 92 29.63 -5.80 -0.59
CA HIS A 92 29.94 -5.81 -2.03
C HIS A 92 30.44 -4.45 -2.51
N ASP A 93 31.55 -4.42 -3.27
CA ASP A 93 32.20 -3.19 -3.78
C ASP A 93 31.31 -2.33 -4.70
N GLU A 94 30.21 -2.92 -5.17
CA GLU A 94 29.27 -2.31 -6.12
C GLU A 94 28.13 -1.56 -5.45
N ILE A 95 28.01 -1.64 -4.11
CA ILE A 95 27.03 -0.89 -3.34
C ILE A 95 27.45 0.59 -3.30
N LYS A 96 26.58 1.48 -3.79
CA LYS A 96 26.81 2.94 -3.79
C LYS A 96 26.20 3.64 -2.60
N GLN A 97 25.08 3.13 -2.11
CA GLN A 97 24.36 3.75 -1.01
C GLN A 97 23.50 2.74 -0.26
N VAL A 98 23.42 2.90 1.05
CA VAL A 98 22.52 2.18 1.93
C VAL A 98 21.75 3.22 2.75
N GLN A 99 20.42 3.19 2.69
CA GLN A 99 19.54 4.11 3.44
C GLN A 99 18.57 3.30 4.30
N VAL A 100 18.41 3.65 5.57
CA VAL A 100 17.31 3.11 6.39
C VAL A 100 15.99 3.71 5.92
N ILE A 101 14.98 2.88 5.69
CA ILE A 101 13.64 3.32 5.27
C ILE A 101 12.52 2.91 6.22
N ALA A 102 12.73 1.88 7.05
CA ALA A 102 11.79 1.50 8.11
C ALA A 102 12.48 0.66 9.20
N ASN A 103 11.75 0.34 10.26
CA ASN A 103 12.20 -0.55 11.31
C ASN A 103 11.10 -1.49 11.79
N ILE A 104 11.49 -2.73 12.11
CA ILE A 104 10.64 -3.78 12.65
C ILE A 104 11.29 -4.24 13.95
N GLY A 105 10.74 -3.83 15.10
CA GLY A 105 11.44 -4.03 16.37
C GLY A 105 12.85 -3.42 16.36
N SER A 106 13.86 -4.28 16.53
CA SER A 106 15.29 -3.95 16.49
C SER A 106 15.91 -4.02 15.09
N GLU A 107 15.23 -4.69 14.17
CA GLU A 107 15.64 -4.94 12.81
C GLU A 107 15.36 -3.71 11.93
N LEU A 108 16.25 -3.47 10.97
CA LEU A 108 16.17 -2.32 10.07
C LEU A 108 15.86 -2.76 8.65
N VAL A 109 15.00 -1.99 8.00
CA VAL A 109 14.72 -2.14 6.56
C VAL A 109 15.56 -1.11 5.83
N TYR A 110 16.35 -1.59 4.88
CA TYR A 110 17.27 -0.77 4.09
C TYR A 110 16.88 -0.74 2.62
N TRP A 111 17.08 0.42 2.02
CA TRP A 111 17.11 0.63 0.58
C TRP A 111 18.56 0.69 0.12
N VAL A 112 19.00 -0.36 -0.56
CA VAL A 112 20.36 -0.51 -1.07
C VAL A 112 20.36 -0.14 -2.55
N THR A 113 21.24 0.80 -2.91
CA THR A 113 21.44 1.27 -4.28
C THR A 113 22.79 0.76 -4.79
N PRO A 114 22.81 -0.31 -5.61
CA PRO A 114 24.01 -0.75 -6.31
C PRO A 114 24.31 0.13 -7.53
N ARG A 115 25.48 -0.08 -8.15
CA ARG A 115 25.66 0.28 -9.57
C ARG A 115 24.67 -0.53 -10.40
N SER A 116 23.95 0.17 -11.29
CA SER A 116 22.85 -0.36 -12.09
C SER A 116 23.19 -1.65 -12.84
N GLU A 117 24.41 -1.76 -13.37
CA GLU A 117 24.88 -2.90 -14.15
C GLU A 117 25.22 -4.14 -13.29
N TYR A 118 25.45 -3.96 -11.98
CA TYR A 118 25.80 -5.03 -11.02
C TYR A 118 24.64 -5.38 -10.09
N PHE A 119 23.42 -4.97 -10.43
CA PHE A 119 22.26 -5.21 -9.57
C PHE A 119 22.10 -6.68 -9.18
N PHE A 120 22.14 -7.60 -10.15
CA PHE A 120 21.89 -9.02 -9.90
C PHE A 120 23.02 -9.66 -9.07
N ASP A 121 24.26 -9.24 -9.27
CA ASP A 121 25.41 -9.70 -8.49
C ASP A 121 25.29 -9.27 -7.02
N VAL A 122 24.97 -7.99 -6.80
CA VAL A 122 24.74 -7.46 -5.44
C VAL A 122 23.54 -8.14 -4.79
N TYR A 123 22.44 -8.32 -5.52
CA TYR A 123 21.25 -9.03 -5.01
C TYR A 123 21.59 -10.47 -4.59
N LEU A 124 22.35 -11.19 -5.41
CA LEU A 124 22.77 -12.56 -5.12
C LEU A 124 23.75 -12.64 -3.95
N ALA A 125 24.65 -11.65 -3.81
CA ALA A 125 25.57 -11.57 -2.68
C ALA A 125 24.82 -11.32 -1.37
N LEU A 126 23.89 -10.36 -1.36
CA LEU A 126 23.08 -10.03 -0.19
C LEU A 126 22.14 -11.17 0.20
N SER A 127 21.48 -11.83 -0.77
CA SER A 127 20.54 -12.93 -0.48
C SER A 127 21.17 -14.17 0.16
N LYS A 128 22.50 -14.31 0.06
CA LYS A 128 23.27 -15.41 0.70
C LYS A 128 23.79 -15.06 2.08
N HIS A 129 23.71 -13.80 2.51
CA HIS A 129 24.25 -13.36 3.78
C HIS A 129 23.29 -13.73 4.92
N GLN A 130 23.79 -14.41 5.95
CA GLN A 130 22.95 -14.96 7.04
C GLN A 130 22.17 -13.88 7.82
N ASP A 131 22.71 -12.66 7.91
CA ASP A 131 22.10 -11.54 8.63
C ASP A 131 21.20 -10.65 7.73
N VAL A 132 21.01 -11.04 6.46
CA VAL A 132 19.95 -10.51 5.59
C VAL A 132 18.77 -11.44 5.70
N LEU A 133 17.76 -11.02 6.46
CA LEU A 133 16.61 -11.85 6.87
C LEU A 133 15.57 -12.00 5.76
N GLU A 134 15.31 -10.91 5.04
CA GLU A 134 14.44 -10.88 3.87
C GLU A 134 15.05 -9.93 2.84
N ILE A 135 14.80 -10.21 1.57
CA ILE A 135 15.30 -9.43 0.42
C ILE A 135 14.27 -9.43 -0.69
N GLU A 136 14.08 -8.28 -1.33
CA GLU A 136 13.24 -8.13 -2.51
C GLU A 136 13.75 -7.00 -3.42
N PRO A 137 13.49 -7.07 -4.74
CA PRO A 137 13.75 -5.96 -5.63
C PRO A 137 12.74 -4.83 -5.35
N ASP A 138 13.16 -3.58 -5.50
CA ASP A 138 12.24 -2.45 -5.46
C ASP A 138 11.52 -2.31 -6.81
N ILE A 139 10.24 -2.71 -6.81
CA ILE A 139 9.43 -2.90 -8.01
C ILE A 139 8.05 -2.26 -7.87
N ALA A 140 7.44 -1.98 -9.02
CA ALA A 140 6.05 -1.57 -9.15
C ALA A 140 5.40 -2.37 -10.29
N PRO A 141 4.24 -3.02 -10.08
CA PRO A 141 3.52 -3.70 -11.15
C PRO A 141 3.17 -2.74 -12.28
N VAL A 142 3.46 -3.12 -13.53
CA VAL A 142 3.02 -2.35 -14.69
C VAL A 142 1.54 -2.61 -14.91
N THR A 143 0.68 -1.77 -14.33
CA THR A 143 -0.73 -1.76 -14.68
C THR A 143 -0.88 -1.12 -16.06
N LYS A 144 -1.45 -1.83 -17.04
CA LYS A 144 -2.05 -1.16 -18.19
C LYS A 144 -3.01 -0.11 -17.61
N LEU A 145 -2.88 1.15 -18.02
CA LEU A 145 -3.83 2.21 -17.70
C LEU A 145 -5.22 1.73 -18.13
N VAL A 146 -5.92 1.06 -17.22
CA VAL A 146 -7.36 0.94 -17.31
C VAL A 146 -7.79 2.35 -16.99
N THR A 147 -8.11 3.12 -18.03
CA THR A 147 -8.90 4.33 -17.90
C THR A 147 -10.03 3.98 -16.96
N SER A 148 -9.96 4.51 -15.73
CA SER A 148 -11.02 4.35 -14.75
C SER A 148 -12.30 4.78 -15.45
N GLY A 149 -13.12 3.79 -15.76
CA GLY A 149 -14.26 3.94 -16.64
C GLY A 149 -15.13 5.07 -16.13
N THR A 150 -15.53 5.93 -17.07
CA THR A 150 -16.69 6.82 -17.05
C THR A 150 -17.27 7.13 -15.67
N SER A 151 -17.23 8.42 -15.28
CA SER A 151 -18.13 9.00 -14.28
C SER A 151 -19.55 8.47 -14.47
N ARG A 152 -19.90 7.38 -13.77
CA ARG A 152 -21.24 6.81 -13.76
C ARG A 152 -21.98 7.51 -12.65
N GLN A 153 -23.12 8.09 -13.01
CA GLN A 153 -24.04 8.75 -12.08
C GLN A 153 -24.36 7.78 -10.94
N THR A 154 -23.69 7.95 -9.80
CA THR A 154 -24.07 7.34 -8.55
C THR A 154 -25.28 8.13 -8.03
N SER A 155 -26.37 7.42 -7.77
CA SER A 155 -27.47 8.03 -7.02
C SER A 155 -26.92 8.43 -5.65
N SER A 156 -27.05 9.71 -5.29
CA SER A 156 -26.59 10.23 -4.00
C SER A 156 -27.21 9.43 -2.85
N VAL A 157 -26.36 8.96 -1.94
CA VAL A 157 -26.79 8.67 -0.58
C VAL A 157 -26.72 10.01 0.13
N LEU A 158 -27.87 10.53 0.56
CA LEU A 158 -27.85 11.59 1.57
C LEU A 158 -27.38 10.93 2.87
N VAL A 159 -26.08 10.87 3.07
CA VAL A 159 -25.52 10.64 4.39
C VAL A 159 -25.82 11.91 5.16
N SER A 160 -26.92 11.93 5.93
CA SER A 160 -27.14 13.07 6.81
C SER A 160 -26.01 13.04 7.85
N GLN A 161 -25.08 13.98 7.72
CA GLN A 161 -24.08 14.26 8.74
C GLN A 161 -24.79 14.89 9.93
N ASN A 162 -25.59 14.10 10.63
CA ASN A 162 -26.31 14.61 11.78
C ASN A 162 -25.32 14.65 12.94
N ALA A 163 -24.53 15.72 12.95
CA ALA A 163 -23.71 16.27 14.02
C ALA A 163 -22.64 15.34 14.66
N PRO A 164 -21.61 15.93 15.30
CA PRO A 164 -20.47 15.16 15.79
C PRO A 164 -20.89 14.04 16.75
N LEU A 165 -20.18 12.90 16.67
CA LEU A 165 -20.45 11.69 17.48
C LEU A 165 -20.31 11.93 18.99
N CYS A 166 -19.77 13.08 19.40
CA CYS A 166 -19.85 13.63 20.75
C CYS A 166 -19.79 15.16 20.68
N ASP A 167 -20.34 15.85 21.68
CA ASP A 167 -20.42 17.32 21.68
C ASP A 167 -19.06 18.01 21.88
N LYS A 168 -18.06 17.30 22.42
CA LYS A 168 -16.71 17.84 22.66
C LYS A 168 -15.63 16.76 22.53
N PRO A 169 -14.78 16.81 21.50
CA PRO A 169 -13.53 16.06 21.45
C PRO A 169 -12.67 16.32 22.69
N GLU A 170 -12.22 15.26 23.34
CA GLU A 170 -11.33 15.30 24.52
C GLU A 170 -9.86 15.10 24.14
N ASN A 171 -9.62 14.42 23.01
CA ASN A 171 -8.29 14.08 22.51
C ASN A 171 -8.04 14.66 21.12
N THR A 172 -6.81 15.11 20.87
CA THR A 172 -6.32 15.37 19.53
C THR A 172 -6.04 14.04 18.83
N VAL A 173 -6.58 13.87 17.62
CA VAL A 173 -6.41 12.64 16.82
C VAL A 173 -5.68 12.96 15.53
N ARG A 174 -4.70 12.14 15.18
CA ARG A 174 -3.91 12.29 13.97
C ARG A 174 -4.38 11.34 12.88
N VAL A 175 -4.81 11.87 11.74
CA VAL A 175 -5.20 11.06 10.59
C VAL A 175 -4.17 11.20 9.50
N ALA A 176 -3.45 10.10 9.22
CA ALA A 176 -2.60 10.02 8.04
C ALA A 176 -3.44 9.65 6.82
N ILE A 177 -3.32 10.43 5.75
CA ILE A 177 -3.99 10.18 4.49
C ILE A 177 -2.88 9.94 3.46
N ILE A 178 -2.80 8.71 2.95
CA ILE A 178 -1.84 8.31 1.91
C ILE A 178 -2.59 8.30 0.59
N ASP A 179 -2.37 9.28 -0.30
CA ASP A 179 -3.17 9.45 -1.52
C ASP A 179 -2.44 10.25 -2.62
N ASP A 180 -3.10 10.59 -3.74
CA ASP A 180 -2.47 11.12 -4.96
C ASP A 180 -2.00 12.59 -4.89
N GLY A 181 -2.42 13.32 -3.87
CA GLY A 181 -2.07 14.71 -3.63
C GLY A 181 -3.21 15.50 -2.99
N PHE A 182 -2.89 16.70 -2.50
CA PHE A 182 -3.81 17.49 -1.70
C PHE A 182 -3.81 18.95 -2.13
N ASP A 183 -5.00 19.55 -2.10
CA ASP A 183 -5.19 20.98 -2.22
C ASP A 183 -5.71 21.54 -0.90
N PHE A 184 -4.77 21.93 -0.04
CA PHE A 184 -5.07 22.57 1.23
C PHE A 184 -5.39 24.07 1.09
N THR A 185 -5.47 24.61 -0.14
CA THR A 185 -5.92 25.99 -0.38
C THR A 185 -7.45 26.11 -0.51
N HIS A 186 -8.15 24.97 -0.49
CA HIS A 186 -9.61 24.94 -0.51
C HIS A 186 -10.19 25.57 0.77
N PRO A 187 -11.21 26.46 0.70
CA PRO A 187 -11.74 27.17 1.88
C PRO A 187 -12.31 26.29 3.01
N GLU A 188 -12.65 25.04 2.69
CA GLU A 188 -13.07 24.03 3.69
C GLU A 188 -11.94 23.59 4.63
N PHE A 189 -10.70 23.95 4.31
CA PHE A 189 -9.50 23.58 5.04
C PHE A 189 -8.83 24.78 5.74
N ASP A 190 -9.46 25.95 5.76
CA ASP A 190 -8.89 27.16 6.37
C ASP A 190 -8.52 27.00 7.86
N ASP A 191 -9.27 26.16 8.59
CA ASP A 191 -9.04 25.85 10.02
C ASP A 191 -8.34 24.48 10.22
N LEU A 192 -7.97 23.80 9.13
CA LEU A 192 -7.39 22.46 9.17
C LEU A 192 -5.93 22.51 9.63
N THR A 193 -5.59 21.70 10.64
CA THR A 193 -4.19 21.54 11.04
C THR A 193 -3.52 20.45 10.21
N VAL A 194 -2.73 20.85 9.20
CA VAL A 194 -1.83 19.93 8.48
C VAL A 194 -0.51 19.86 9.24
N LEU A 195 -0.30 18.75 9.95
CA LEU A 195 0.84 18.55 10.85
C LEU A 195 2.14 18.28 10.10
N PHE A 196 2.04 17.55 8.99
CA PHE A 196 3.18 17.13 8.19
C PHE A 196 2.76 16.77 6.77
N GLU A 197 3.65 17.05 5.82
CA GLU A 197 3.50 16.73 4.41
C GLU A 197 4.73 15.96 3.93
N TYR A 198 4.54 14.84 3.24
CA TYR A 198 5.64 14.10 2.64
C TYR A 198 5.25 13.36 1.36
N ASP A 199 6.08 13.50 0.32
CA ASP A 199 5.99 12.72 -0.92
C ASP A 199 7.11 11.67 -0.90
N PRO A 200 6.83 10.38 -0.61
CA PRO A 200 7.84 9.31 -0.64
C PRO A 200 8.45 9.04 -2.02
N ASP A 201 7.73 9.33 -3.11
CA ASP A 201 8.21 9.08 -4.47
C ASP A 201 9.34 10.07 -4.83
N GLU A 202 9.17 11.34 -4.47
CA GLU A 202 10.15 12.40 -4.73
C GLU A 202 11.04 12.73 -3.52
N LYS A 203 10.69 12.21 -2.34
CA LYS A 203 11.35 12.48 -1.05
C LYS A 203 11.37 13.97 -0.69
N THR A 204 10.22 14.63 -0.84
CA THR A 204 10.06 16.07 -0.56
C THR A 204 9.00 16.33 0.50
N LEU A 205 9.09 17.49 1.15
CA LEU A 205 8.11 17.96 2.14
C LEU A 205 6.99 18.77 1.46
N ALA A 206 6.43 18.23 0.39
CA ALA A 206 5.38 18.87 -0.40
C ALA A 206 4.43 17.82 -0.96
N THR A 207 3.12 17.99 -0.70
CA THR A 207 2.11 17.01 -1.13
C THR A 207 1.04 17.60 -2.03
N SER A 208 1.27 18.81 -2.54
CA SER A 208 0.39 19.47 -3.50
C SER A 208 0.13 18.57 -4.72
N ALA A 209 -1.11 18.56 -5.19
CA ALA A 209 -1.47 17.96 -6.47
C ALA A 209 -0.51 18.45 -7.58
N LYS A 210 0.12 17.52 -8.32
CA LYS A 210 1.11 17.86 -9.37
C LYS A 210 0.51 17.78 -10.77
N ASN A 211 -0.56 16.99 -10.92
CA ASN A 211 -1.28 16.83 -12.17
C ASN A 211 -2.77 17.16 -11.97
N PRO A 212 -3.49 17.55 -13.04
CA PRO A 212 -4.95 17.74 -12.97
C PRO A 212 -5.74 16.49 -12.57
N THR A 213 -5.10 15.32 -12.59
CA THR A 213 -5.67 14.03 -12.16
C THR A 213 -5.44 13.74 -10.68
N ASP A 214 -4.57 14.49 -10.01
CA ASP A 214 -4.22 14.32 -8.60
C ASP A 214 -5.29 15.04 -7.72
N TYR A 215 -6.53 14.58 -7.79
CA TYR A 215 -7.67 15.20 -7.10
C TYR A 215 -8.24 14.33 -5.99
N HIS A 216 -7.81 13.07 -5.89
CA HIS A 216 -8.45 12.06 -5.06
C HIS A 216 -8.18 12.32 -3.57
N GLY A 217 -6.94 12.64 -3.20
CA GLY A 217 -6.55 12.95 -1.82
C GLY A 217 -7.30 14.15 -1.26
N THR A 218 -7.47 15.21 -2.05
CA THR A 218 -8.29 16.38 -1.67
C THR A 218 -9.71 15.98 -1.28
N ARG A 219 -10.36 15.11 -2.08
CA ARG A 219 -11.70 14.58 -1.80
C ARG A 219 -11.73 13.72 -0.54
N VAL A 220 -10.68 12.95 -0.28
CA VAL A 220 -10.57 12.14 0.95
C VAL A 220 -10.47 13.04 2.18
N VAL A 221 -9.63 14.09 2.14
CA VAL A 221 -9.53 15.08 3.22
C VAL A 221 -10.88 15.74 3.47
N GLY A 222 -11.62 16.12 2.41
CA GLY A 222 -12.94 16.74 2.55
C GLY A 222 -13.91 15.88 3.36
N VAL A 223 -13.97 14.58 3.09
CA VAL A 223 -14.82 13.65 3.85
C VAL A 223 -14.35 13.52 5.30
N ILE A 224 -13.04 13.46 5.53
CA ILE A 224 -12.51 13.20 6.88
C ILE A 224 -12.56 14.45 7.75
N ALA A 225 -12.13 15.61 7.24
CA ALA A 225 -11.76 16.76 8.06
C ALA A 225 -12.10 18.13 7.45
N ALA A 226 -13.01 18.24 6.47
CA ALA A 226 -13.58 19.54 6.15
C ALA A 226 -14.20 20.17 7.42
N LYS A 227 -14.08 21.49 7.57
CA LYS A 227 -14.59 22.21 8.75
C LYS A 227 -16.11 22.03 8.90
N GLN A 228 -16.61 22.26 10.12
CA GLN A 228 -18.04 22.20 10.43
C GLN A 228 -18.56 23.62 10.74
N ASP A 229 -18.98 24.34 9.70
CA ASP A 229 -19.54 25.70 9.81
C ASP A 229 -20.89 25.88 9.09
N ASN A 230 -21.52 24.78 8.65
CA ASN A 230 -22.73 24.74 7.82
C ASN A 230 -22.59 25.41 6.42
N VAL A 231 -21.37 25.59 5.93
CA VAL A 231 -21.09 26.01 4.55
C VAL A 231 -20.47 24.84 3.80
N GLY A 232 -20.84 24.65 2.53
CA GLY A 232 -20.24 23.63 1.67
C GLY A 232 -20.40 22.19 2.18
N VAL A 233 -19.29 21.55 2.54
CA VAL A 233 -19.26 20.16 3.02
C VAL A 233 -18.65 20.07 4.40
N GLU A 234 -19.12 19.10 5.18
CA GLU A 234 -18.62 18.89 6.54
C GLU A 234 -17.81 17.59 6.62
N GLY A 235 -16.71 17.62 7.38
CA GLY A 235 -15.90 16.43 7.65
C GLY A 235 -16.48 15.64 8.83
N PHE A 236 -16.21 14.33 8.88
CA PHE A 236 -16.60 13.48 10.01
C PHE A 236 -15.79 13.75 11.29
N ALA A 237 -14.55 14.23 11.16
CA ALA A 237 -13.60 14.52 12.23
C ALA A 237 -12.83 15.83 11.96
N PRO A 238 -13.53 16.99 11.93
CA PRO A 238 -12.98 18.29 11.54
C PRO A 238 -11.84 18.80 12.46
N THR A 239 -11.77 18.31 13.70
CA THR A 239 -10.73 18.70 14.67
C THR A 239 -9.48 17.83 14.61
N SER A 240 -9.37 16.93 13.64
CA SER A 240 -8.21 16.05 13.48
C SER A 240 -7.00 16.80 12.94
N GLU A 241 -5.81 16.40 13.39
CA GLU A 241 -4.55 16.80 12.76
C GLU A 241 -4.27 15.88 11.57
N ILE A 242 -3.98 16.46 10.40
CA ILE A 242 -3.72 15.69 9.17
C ILE A 242 -2.23 15.47 8.96
N ILE A 243 -1.87 14.23 8.65
CA ILE A 243 -0.56 13.86 8.11
C ILE A 243 -0.78 13.53 6.63
N ALA A 244 -0.38 14.43 5.75
CA ALA A 244 -0.59 14.28 4.32
C ALA A 244 0.60 13.53 3.70
N ILE A 245 0.33 12.43 3.00
CA ILE A 245 1.36 11.63 2.36
C ILE A 245 0.99 11.42 0.89
N ARG A 246 1.75 12.04 -0.02
CA ARG A 246 1.47 11.96 -1.46
C ARG A 246 2.14 10.72 -2.07
N GLN A 247 1.36 9.73 -2.46
CA GLN A 247 1.84 8.49 -3.02
C GLN A 247 1.02 8.12 -4.27
N VAL A 248 1.62 8.33 -5.45
CA VAL A 248 0.98 8.01 -6.74
C VAL A 248 1.51 6.68 -7.28
N SER A 249 2.76 6.35 -6.97
CA SER A 249 3.36 5.09 -7.41
C SER A 249 2.91 3.90 -6.56
N THR A 250 3.27 2.71 -7.04
CA THR A 250 3.16 1.45 -6.30
C THR A 250 4.54 0.83 -6.05
N TRP A 251 5.59 1.65 -5.99
CA TRP A 251 6.93 1.18 -5.62
C TRP A 251 6.89 0.66 -4.18
N SER A 252 7.38 -0.55 -3.96
CA SER A 252 7.47 -1.15 -2.62
C SER A 252 8.15 -0.22 -1.62
N SER A 253 9.24 0.45 -2.01
CA SER A 253 9.95 1.39 -1.14
C SER A 253 9.11 2.61 -0.77
N SER A 254 8.34 3.18 -1.71
CA SER A 254 7.48 4.33 -1.45
C SER A 254 6.34 3.98 -0.48
N ILE A 255 5.75 2.79 -0.64
CA ILE A 255 4.72 2.26 0.27
C ILE A 255 5.29 2.10 1.69
N ILE A 256 6.45 1.45 1.80
CA ILE A 256 7.14 1.27 3.10
C ILE A 256 7.39 2.63 3.77
N LEU A 257 7.93 3.60 3.02
CA LEU A 257 8.19 4.94 3.53
C LEU A 257 6.90 5.66 3.97
N ALA A 258 5.82 5.57 3.20
CA ALA A 258 4.54 6.18 3.54
C ALA A 258 4.00 5.68 4.89
N PHE A 259 3.94 4.36 5.06
CA PHE A 259 3.49 3.75 6.31
C PHE A 259 4.44 4.05 7.49
N GLN A 260 5.75 4.03 7.25
CA GLN A 260 6.72 4.38 8.27
C GLN A 260 6.60 5.84 8.71
N VAL A 261 6.40 6.77 7.77
CA VAL A 261 6.17 8.20 8.08
C VAL A 261 4.90 8.36 8.92
N ALA A 262 3.80 7.70 8.55
CA ALA A 262 2.57 7.72 9.34
C ALA A 262 2.81 7.23 10.79
N LYS A 263 3.57 6.13 10.97
CA LYS A 263 3.97 5.64 12.30
C LYS A 263 4.82 6.65 13.06
N LEU A 264 5.85 7.23 12.44
CA LEU A 264 6.76 8.19 13.08
C LEU A 264 6.05 9.47 13.50
N MET A 265 5.07 9.90 12.70
CA MET A 265 4.20 11.03 13.02
C MET A 265 3.11 10.68 14.05
N LYS A 266 3.08 9.42 14.52
CA LYS A 266 2.14 8.89 15.50
C LYS A 266 0.70 9.03 15.03
N ALA A 267 0.43 8.63 13.79
CA ALA A 267 -0.92 8.55 13.28
C ALA A 267 -1.78 7.65 14.19
N ASP A 268 -3.01 8.08 14.42
CA ASP A 268 -4.05 7.34 15.11
C ASP A 268 -4.90 6.52 14.14
N VAL A 269 -5.06 7.03 12.92
CA VAL A 269 -5.77 6.42 11.81
C VAL A 269 -4.93 6.61 10.55
N ILE A 270 -4.81 5.56 9.73
CA ILE A 270 -4.19 5.64 8.40
C ILE A 270 -5.27 5.31 7.39
N ASN A 271 -5.62 6.27 6.53
CA ASN A 271 -6.52 6.06 5.40
C ASN A 271 -5.75 5.70 4.14
N CYS A 272 -6.13 4.58 3.52
CA CYS A 272 -5.66 4.16 2.20
C CYS A 272 -6.86 3.92 1.28
N SER A 273 -7.38 4.99 0.69
CA SER A 273 -8.53 4.96 -0.22
C SER A 273 -8.18 4.49 -1.65
N TRP A 274 -7.22 3.56 -1.75
CA TRP A 274 -6.68 2.97 -2.97
C TRP A 274 -6.51 1.46 -2.81
N VAL A 275 -6.14 0.79 -3.90
CA VAL A 275 -5.89 -0.67 -3.92
C VAL A 275 -4.43 -0.95 -4.24
N LEU A 276 -3.87 -1.98 -3.61
CA LEU A 276 -2.50 -2.41 -3.86
C LEU A 276 -2.48 -3.73 -4.67
N PRO A 277 -2.09 -3.71 -5.96
CA PRO A 277 -2.04 -4.89 -6.82
C PRO A 277 -0.85 -5.82 -6.54
N LEU A 278 0.07 -5.44 -5.65
CA LEU A 278 1.17 -6.28 -5.17
C LEU A 278 1.57 -5.84 -3.76
N LEU A 279 1.40 -6.71 -2.76
CA LEU A 279 1.99 -6.55 -1.43
C LEU A 279 3.24 -7.44 -1.24
N SER A 280 4.42 -6.82 -1.26
CA SER A 280 5.68 -7.54 -1.06
C SER A 280 5.87 -8.05 0.37
N GLY A 281 6.76 -9.03 0.57
CA GLY A 281 7.03 -9.62 1.87
C GLY A 281 7.47 -8.59 2.91
N ILE A 282 8.48 -7.77 2.59
CA ILE A 282 8.97 -6.75 3.52
C ILE A 282 7.91 -5.68 3.80
N THR A 283 7.16 -5.24 2.77
CA THR A 283 6.06 -4.28 2.95
C THR A 283 5.00 -4.82 3.91
N SER A 284 4.61 -6.10 3.77
CA SER A 284 3.65 -6.73 4.68
C SER A 284 4.14 -6.75 6.13
N LEU A 285 5.42 -7.08 6.35
CA LEU A 285 6.03 -7.14 7.68
C LEU A 285 6.09 -5.75 8.33
N VAL A 286 6.39 -4.70 7.55
CA VAL A 286 6.39 -3.31 8.04
C VAL A 286 4.98 -2.91 8.49
N ILE A 287 3.95 -3.15 7.68
CA ILE A 287 2.57 -2.78 7.98
C ILE A 287 2.05 -3.53 9.22
N GLU A 288 2.28 -4.84 9.30
CA GLU A 288 1.89 -5.67 10.45
C GLU A 288 2.61 -5.23 11.75
N ASN A 289 3.90 -4.88 11.67
CA ASN A 289 4.64 -4.32 12.80
C ASN A 289 4.12 -2.94 13.24
N ILE A 290 3.65 -2.11 12.31
CA ILE A 290 2.99 -0.84 12.66
C ILE A 290 1.66 -1.11 13.38
N ALA A 291 0.86 -2.03 12.84
CA ALA A 291 -0.48 -2.34 13.35
C ALA A 291 -0.49 -3.15 14.66
N SER A 292 0.63 -3.76 15.04
CA SER A 292 0.79 -4.51 16.30
C SER A 292 1.48 -3.72 17.42
N ALA A 293 1.88 -2.46 17.17
CA ALA A 293 2.46 -1.60 18.19
C ALA A 293 1.45 -1.26 19.31
N SER A 294 1.94 -0.95 20.52
CA SER A 294 1.05 -0.64 21.67
C SER A 294 0.11 0.55 21.43
N ASN A 295 0.55 1.53 20.63
CA ASN A 295 -0.25 2.67 20.19
C ASN A 295 -0.47 2.62 18.67
N ALA A 296 -0.78 1.43 18.15
CA ALA A 296 -0.95 1.21 16.72
C ALA A 296 -2.06 2.10 16.13
N PRO A 297 -1.85 2.65 14.92
CA PRO A 297 -2.93 3.27 14.16
C PRO A 297 -3.95 2.22 13.73
N ILE A 298 -5.19 2.66 13.53
CA ILE A 298 -6.17 1.88 12.75
C ILE A 298 -5.94 2.15 11.28
N ILE A 299 -5.58 1.11 10.54
CA ILE A 299 -5.34 1.19 9.10
C ILE A 299 -6.63 0.85 8.38
N VAL A 300 -7.23 1.82 7.71
CA VAL A 300 -8.50 1.69 6.98
C VAL A 300 -8.20 1.67 5.49
N VAL A 301 -8.61 0.60 4.81
CA VAL A 301 -8.32 0.39 3.39
C VAL A 301 -9.60 0.21 2.58
N SER A 302 -9.62 0.71 1.34
CA SER A 302 -10.75 0.48 0.44
C SER A 302 -10.76 -0.96 -0.09
N ALA A 303 -11.95 -1.57 -0.25
CA ALA A 303 -12.05 -2.92 -0.81
C ALA A 303 -11.70 -2.95 -2.32
N GLY A 304 -11.93 -1.84 -3.03
CA GLY A 304 -11.76 -1.71 -4.48
C GLY A 304 -13.08 -1.74 -5.26
N ASN A 305 -13.03 -1.26 -6.51
CA ASN A 305 -14.22 -0.93 -7.31
C ASN A 305 -14.38 -1.82 -8.57
N SER A 306 -14.09 -3.12 -8.48
CA SER A 306 -14.11 -4.05 -9.62
C SER A 306 -15.21 -5.11 -9.59
N GLY A 307 -16.06 -5.13 -8.56
CA GLY A 307 -17.08 -6.19 -8.38
C GLY A 307 -16.45 -7.58 -8.25
N LYS A 308 -15.28 -7.68 -7.61
CA LYS A 308 -14.51 -8.92 -7.45
C LYS A 308 -14.22 -9.22 -5.98
N LYS A 309 -13.67 -10.40 -5.71
CA LYS A 309 -13.17 -10.74 -4.37
C LYS A 309 -12.07 -9.75 -3.95
N ALA A 310 -12.25 -9.08 -2.82
CA ALA A 310 -11.31 -8.05 -2.35
C ALA A 310 -9.89 -8.60 -2.17
N CYS A 311 -9.77 -9.84 -1.65
CA CYS A 311 -8.50 -10.54 -1.46
C CYS A 311 -7.66 -10.69 -2.75
N GLU A 312 -8.31 -10.66 -3.92
CA GLU A 312 -7.66 -10.84 -5.23
C GLU A 312 -7.30 -9.51 -5.90
N VAL A 313 -7.88 -8.40 -5.44
CA VAL A 313 -7.72 -7.08 -6.08
C VAL A 313 -6.89 -6.13 -5.24
N ASN A 314 -7.14 -6.08 -3.92
CA ASN A 314 -6.36 -5.27 -3.00
C ASN A 314 -5.63 -6.19 -2.03
N HIS A 315 -4.34 -6.39 -2.23
CA HIS A 315 -3.56 -7.30 -1.38
C HIS A 315 -3.35 -6.77 0.05
N LEU A 316 -3.58 -5.47 0.30
CA LEU A 316 -3.68 -4.97 1.68
C LEU A 316 -4.85 -5.62 2.43
N SER A 317 -5.95 -5.97 1.73
CA SER A 317 -7.12 -6.60 2.37
C SER A 317 -6.86 -8.01 2.91
N ALA A 318 -5.73 -8.63 2.55
CA ALA A 318 -5.34 -9.92 3.09
C ALA A 318 -4.65 -9.83 4.46
N LEU A 319 -4.28 -8.62 4.91
CA LEU A 319 -3.69 -8.40 6.22
C LEU A 319 -4.80 -8.35 7.27
N SER A 320 -4.74 -9.22 8.27
CA SER A 320 -5.73 -9.22 9.37
C SER A 320 -5.64 -7.97 10.25
N SER A 321 -4.56 -7.22 10.12
CA SER A 321 -4.29 -6.01 10.90
C SER A 321 -4.89 -4.73 10.30
N VAL A 322 -5.50 -4.80 9.12
CA VAL A 322 -6.17 -3.66 8.48
C VAL A 322 -7.68 -3.85 8.49
N VAL A 323 -8.42 -2.74 8.42
CA VAL A 323 -9.88 -2.72 8.33
C VAL A 323 -10.28 -2.41 6.90
N VAL A 324 -10.96 -3.35 6.24
CA VAL A 324 -11.29 -3.30 4.83
C VAL A 324 -12.74 -2.87 4.63
N ILE A 325 -12.94 -1.79 3.88
CA ILE A 325 -14.24 -1.15 3.71
C ILE A 325 -14.77 -1.32 2.28
N GLY A 326 -15.87 -2.05 2.16
CA GLY A 326 -16.71 -2.13 0.97
C GLY A 326 -17.73 -0.99 0.88
N ALA A 327 -18.45 -0.95 -0.23
CA ALA A 327 -19.38 0.12 -0.58
C ALA A 327 -20.83 -0.41 -0.64
N ILE A 328 -21.77 0.32 -0.02
CA ILE A 328 -23.22 0.12 -0.17
C ILE A 328 -23.87 1.27 -0.94
N ASN A 329 -24.90 0.96 -1.71
CA ASN A 329 -25.74 1.94 -2.41
C ASN A 329 -26.82 2.53 -1.48
N LYS A 330 -27.60 3.47 -1.99
CA LYS A 330 -28.68 4.16 -1.24
C LYS A 330 -29.79 3.24 -0.70
N ASN A 331 -29.92 2.03 -1.25
CA ASN A 331 -30.90 1.05 -0.81
C ASN A 331 -30.35 0.16 0.31
N GLY A 332 -29.10 0.36 0.75
CA GLY A 332 -28.44 -0.47 1.75
C GLY A 332 -27.85 -1.77 1.19
N ASN A 333 -27.94 -2.00 -0.11
CA ASN A 333 -27.35 -3.17 -0.76
C ASN A 333 -25.87 -2.90 -1.10
N VAL A 334 -25.05 -3.95 -1.11
CA VAL A 334 -23.67 -3.86 -1.64
C VAL A 334 -23.72 -3.28 -3.05
N ALA A 335 -22.92 -2.24 -3.30
CA ALA A 335 -22.86 -1.61 -4.61
C ALA A 335 -22.25 -2.59 -5.62
N GLU A 336 -22.78 -2.65 -6.85
CA GLU A 336 -22.35 -3.61 -7.88
C GLU A 336 -20.84 -3.55 -8.17
N PHE A 337 -20.25 -2.35 -8.10
CA PHE A 337 -18.82 -2.17 -8.31
C PHE A 337 -17.99 -2.55 -7.07
N SER A 338 -18.58 -2.62 -5.88
CA SER A 338 -17.83 -2.89 -4.66
C SER A 338 -17.21 -4.26 -4.74
N ASN A 339 -15.92 -4.34 -4.47
CA ASN A 339 -15.32 -5.62 -4.16
C ASN A 339 -15.94 -6.19 -2.87
N TYR A 340 -15.95 -7.52 -2.77
CA TYR A 340 -16.68 -8.26 -1.75
C TYR A 340 -15.90 -9.48 -1.24
N GLY A 341 -16.50 -10.24 -0.33
CA GLY A 341 -15.99 -11.53 0.14
C GLY A 341 -15.32 -11.46 1.51
N GLN A 342 -14.63 -12.53 1.89
CA GLN A 342 -14.11 -12.74 3.25
C GLN A 342 -13.08 -11.71 3.73
N CYS A 343 -12.41 -11.00 2.81
CA CYS A 343 -11.47 -9.94 3.15
C CYS A 343 -12.14 -8.56 3.31
N VAL A 344 -13.46 -8.45 3.22
CA VAL A 344 -14.17 -7.21 3.54
C VAL A 344 -14.70 -7.31 4.97
N ASP A 345 -14.40 -6.34 5.81
CA ASP A 345 -14.88 -6.32 7.21
C ASP A 345 -16.23 -5.62 7.34
N TYR A 346 -16.36 -4.44 6.70
CA TYR A 346 -17.55 -3.60 6.78
C TYR A 346 -17.90 -2.97 5.44
N TYR A 347 -19.14 -2.57 5.29
CA TYR A 347 -19.62 -1.75 4.19
C TYR A 347 -20.11 -0.39 4.69
N ALA A 348 -19.76 0.66 3.97
CA ALA A 348 -20.20 2.04 4.23
C ALA A 348 -20.84 2.68 2.99
N PRO A 349 -21.56 3.80 3.12
CA PRO A 349 -22.09 4.53 1.98
C PRO A 349 -21.01 4.81 0.92
N SER A 350 -21.41 4.65 -0.33
CA SER A 350 -20.52 4.67 -1.50
C SER A 350 -20.50 6.01 -2.23
N SER A 351 -21.11 7.05 -1.67
CA SER A 351 -21.25 8.36 -2.27
C SER A 351 -21.48 9.38 -1.17
N ILE A 352 -20.71 10.47 -1.20
CA ILE A 352 -20.86 11.61 -0.31
C ILE A 352 -20.34 12.86 -1.02
N GLU A 353 -20.95 14.01 -0.77
CA GLU A 353 -20.41 15.29 -1.26
C GLU A 353 -19.10 15.59 -0.52
N SER A 354 -18.08 16.02 -1.27
CA SER A 354 -16.77 16.34 -0.73
C SER A 354 -16.14 17.51 -1.51
N THR A 355 -15.02 18.01 -1.00
CA THR A 355 -14.17 18.99 -1.68
C THR A 355 -13.58 18.41 -2.97
N SER A 356 -13.17 19.30 -3.86
CA SER A 356 -12.47 19.01 -5.11
C SER A 356 -11.41 20.10 -5.30
N LEU A 357 -10.50 19.94 -6.27
CA LEU A 357 -9.53 20.99 -6.60
C LEU A 357 -10.19 22.34 -6.96
N ASN A 358 -11.47 22.30 -7.36
CA ASN A 358 -12.27 23.50 -7.62
C ASN A 358 -13.72 23.25 -7.14
N GLY A 359 -14.06 23.71 -5.94
CA GLY A 359 -15.39 23.58 -5.36
C GLY A 359 -15.69 22.16 -4.88
N TYR A 360 -16.90 21.67 -5.14
CA TYR A 360 -17.41 20.44 -4.55
C TYR A 360 -17.72 19.38 -5.62
N VAL A 361 -17.71 18.12 -5.21
CA VAL A 361 -18.03 16.98 -6.06
C VAL A 361 -18.70 15.88 -5.25
N ASN A 362 -19.59 15.13 -5.90
CA ASN A 362 -20.06 13.88 -5.33
C ASN A 362 -18.95 12.81 -5.45
N PHE A 363 -18.28 12.52 -4.33
CA PHE A 363 -17.18 11.56 -4.25
C PHE A 363 -17.73 10.16 -3.99
N GLY A 364 -17.48 9.25 -4.94
CA GLY A 364 -18.02 7.90 -4.93
C GLY A 364 -16.97 6.80 -4.89
N GLY A 365 -17.42 5.58 -4.64
CA GLY A 365 -16.60 4.38 -4.62
C GLY A 365 -16.32 3.85 -3.21
N THR A 366 -15.60 2.74 -3.12
CA THR A 366 -15.06 2.23 -1.84
C THR A 366 -14.07 3.21 -1.20
N SER A 367 -13.54 4.16 -1.98
CA SER A 367 -12.72 5.27 -1.51
C SER A 367 -13.49 6.22 -0.59
N SER A 368 -14.69 6.65 -0.98
CA SER A 368 -15.52 7.48 -0.09
C SER A 368 -15.99 6.68 1.12
N SER A 369 -16.30 5.39 0.96
CA SER A 369 -16.62 4.50 2.07
C SER A 369 -15.47 4.39 3.09
N ALA A 370 -14.23 4.20 2.63
CA ALA A 370 -13.05 4.15 3.50
C ALA A 370 -12.80 5.49 4.21
N ALA A 371 -12.97 6.61 3.51
CA ALA A 371 -12.85 7.96 4.08
C ALA A 371 -13.91 8.22 5.17
N ILE A 372 -15.17 7.86 4.93
CA ILE A 372 -16.25 7.95 5.92
C ILE A 372 -15.87 7.18 7.19
N VAL A 373 -15.43 5.92 7.05
CA VAL A 373 -15.06 5.10 8.20
C VAL A 373 -13.84 5.67 8.92
N SER A 374 -12.85 6.17 8.19
CA SER A 374 -11.67 6.79 8.79
C SER A 374 -12.03 8.01 9.62
N GLY A 375 -12.90 8.88 9.12
CA GLY A 375 -13.40 10.02 9.86
C GLY A 375 -14.26 9.63 11.07
N VAL A 376 -15.15 8.64 10.94
CA VAL A 376 -15.92 8.11 12.08
C VAL A 376 -14.99 7.55 13.17
N VAL A 377 -14.00 6.75 12.79
CA VAL A 377 -13.02 6.20 13.74
C VAL A 377 -12.22 7.30 14.40
N ALA A 378 -11.76 8.30 13.64
CA ALA A 378 -11.02 9.44 14.17
C ALA A 378 -11.86 10.23 15.19
N GLN A 379 -13.12 10.51 14.85
CA GLN A 379 -14.04 11.19 15.75
C GLN A 379 -14.31 10.39 17.03
N LEU A 380 -14.50 9.07 16.94
CA LEU A 380 -14.67 8.21 18.12
C LEU A 380 -13.44 8.26 19.04
N LYS A 381 -12.22 8.15 18.49
CA LYS A 381 -10.98 8.29 19.28
C LYS A 381 -10.88 9.67 19.93
N ALA A 382 -11.29 10.72 19.22
CA ALA A 382 -11.30 12.09 19.72
C ALA A 382 -12.27 12.23 20.91
N CYS A 383 -13.37 11.48 20.92
CA CYS A 383 -14.33 11.39 22.01
C CYS A 383 -13.87 10.49 23.19
N GLY A 384 -12.64 9.99 23.21
CA GLY A 384 -12.13 9.13 24.28
C GLY A 384 -12.65 7.69 24.23
N VAL A 385 -13.19 7.26 23.08
CA VAL A 385 -13.70 5.90 22.91
C VAL A 385 -12.53 4.96 22.56
N GLU A 386 -12.00 4.25 23.56
CA GLU A 386 -11.01 3.19 23.38
C GLU A 386 -11.70 1.83 23.17
N TYR A 387 -11.94 1.45 21.91
CA TYR A 387 -12.30 0.06 21.58
C TYR A 387 -11.18 -0.60 20.77
N PRO A 388 -10.91 -1.90 20.97
CA PRO A 388 -10.12 -2.67 20.01
C PRO A 388 -10.94 -2.77 18.73
N LEU A 389 -10.60 -1.97 17.73
CA LEU A 389 -11.37 -1.84 16.50
C LEU A 389 -11.27 -3.10 15.60
N THR A 390 -10.38 -4.04 15.93
CA THR A 390 -10.40 -5.44 15.45
C THR A 390 -11.63 -6.24 15.93
N LYS A 391 -12.38 -5.69 16.88
CA LYS A 391 -13.74 -6.09 17.27
C LYS A 391 -14.70 -4.91 17.13
N LEU A 392 -14.63 -4.18 16.01
CA LEU A 392 -15.72 -3.30 15.58
C LEU A 392 -16.97 -4.16 15.35
N THR A 393 -17.68 -4.53 16.41
CA THR A 393 -19.08 -4.89 16.27
C THR A 393 -19.78 -3.56 16.11
N MET A 394 -19.64 -2.92 14.95
CA MET A 394 -20.44 -1.76 14.59
C MET A 394 -21.88 -2.21 14.75
N VAL A 395 -22.54 -1.60 15.73
CA VAL A 395 -23.77 -2.04 16.37
C VAL A 395 -24.75 -2.59 15.33
N GLU A 396 -25.01 -3.89 15.39
CA GLU A 396 -25.87 -4.65 14.47
C GLU A 396 -27.36 -4.25 14.53
N ASN A 397 -27.72 -3.10 15.09
CA ASN A 397 -29.10 -2.65 15.24
C ASN A 397 -29.21 -1.11 15.27
N ILE A 398 -28.97 -0.41 14.16
CA ILE A 398 -29.46 0.98 14.02
C ILE A 398 -29.96 1.26 12.59
N LEU A 399 -31.25 0.99 12.38
CA LEU A 399 -32.20 1.66 11.46
C LEU A 399 -33.56 1.68 12.18
N PRO A 400 -34.50 2.61 11.91
CA PRO A 400 -34.50 3.70 10.94
C PRO A 400 -34.59 5.10 11.58
N ALA A 401 -34.61 6.11 10.72
CA ALA A 401 -34.90 7.54 10.93
C ALA A 401 -35.43 7.99 12.31
N HIS A 402 -34.78 9.02 12.85
CA HIS A 402 -35.20 9.84 13.99
C HIS A 402 -35.31 9.12 15.34
N VAL A 403 -34.46 9.51 16.29
CA VAL A 403 -34.81 10.36 17.46
C VAL A 403 -33.54 10.47 18.35
N VAL A 404 -33.30 11.69 18.83
CA VAL A 404 -32.17 12.07 19.70
C VAL A 404 -32.47 11.79 21.18
N ASN A 405 -31.38 11.56 21.94
CA ASN A 405 -31.15 11.67 23.40
C ASN A 405 -31.40 10.42 24.26
N LYS A 406 -30.52 9.97 25.17
CA LYS A 406 -29.29 10.48 25.84
C LYS A 406 -28.36 9.25 26.03
N ASN A 407 -27.10 9.17 25.59
CA ASN A 407 -25.94 10.01 25.93
C ASN A 407 -24.99 10.19 24.71
N ASN A 408 -25.52 10.89 23.71
CA ASN A 408 -24.84 11.71 22.69
C ASN A 408 -23.85 11.07 21.69
N ILE A 409 -24.11 9.84 21.23
CA ILE A 409 -23.57 9.35 19.94
C ILE A 409 -24.65 9.51 18.87
N LYS A 410 -24.35 10.21 17.78
CA LYS A 410 -25.21 10.32 16.59
C LYS A 410 -24.82 9.23 15.59
N SER A 411 -25.78 8.56 14.94
CA SER A 411 -25.53 7.24 14.34
C SER A 411 -24.96 7.30 12.91
N VAL A 412 -23.91 6.52 12.64
CA VAL A 412 -23.50 6.12 11.28
C VAL A 412 -23.68 4.60 11.15
N THR A 413 -24.48 4.14 10.18
CA THR A 413 -24.74 2.71 9.97
C THR A 413 -23.65 2.10 9.09
N LEU A 414 -22.89 1.14 9.62
CA LEU A 414 -21.98 0.27 8.86
C LEU A 414 -22.51 -1.16 8.89
N ILE A 415 -22.51 -1.85 7.75
CA ILE A 415 -22.98 -3.23 7.65
C ILE A 415 -21.76 -4.16 7.78
N ARG A 416 -21.75 -5.04 8.79
CA ARG A 416 -20.70 -6.05 8.95
C ARG A 416 -20.80 -7.10 7.84
N SER A 417 -19.66 -7.48 7.26
CA SER A 417 -19.59 -8.62 6.35
C SER A 417 -19.82 -9.91 7.12
N THR A 418 -20.87 -10.67 6.81
CA THR A 418 -21.20 -11.91 7.54
C THR A 418 -20.42 -13.13 7.06
N GLY A 419 -19.45 -12.98 6.15
CA GLY A 419 -18.59 -14.08 5.66
C GLY A 419 -19.32 -15.19 4.89
N SER A 420 -20.64 -15.22 4.88
CA SER A 420 -21.45 -16.08 4.04
C SER A 420 -21.42 -15.54 2.61
N GLU A 421 -21.06 -16.40 1.65
CA GLU A 421 -21.19 -16.14 0.22
C GLU A 421 -22.53 -15.42 -0.04
N ILE A 422 -22.45 -14.14 -0.41
CA ILE A 422 -23.62 -13.40 -0.87
C ILE A 422 -23.94 -14.05 -2.20
N ASN A 423 -24.90 -14.97 -2.19
CA ASN A 423 -25.37 -15.66 -3.38
C ASN A 423 -25.70 -14.62 -4.46
N GLU A 424 -25.07 -14.80 -5.62
CA GLU A 424 -25.28 -14.03 -6.84
C GLU A 424 -26.77 -14.01 -7.20
N HIS A 425 -27.40 -12.83 -7.16
CA HIS A 425 -28.65 -12.55 -7.86
C HIS A 425 -28.59 -11.17 -8.53
#